data_AF-A0A4Y4BAG3-F1
#
_entry.id   AF-A0A4Y4BAG3-F1
#
_cell.length_a   1.000
_cell.length_b   1.000
_cell.length_c   1.000
_cell.angle_alpha   90.00
_cell.angle_beta   90.00
_cell.angle_gamma   90.00
#
_symmetry.space_group_name_H-M   'P 1'
#
loop_
_entity.id
_entity.type
_entity.pdbx_description
1 polymer ?
#
loop_
_entity_poly.entity_id
_entity_poly.type
_entity_poly.pdbx_seq_one_letter_code
_entity_poly.pdbx_strand_id
1 'polypeptide(L)'
;MTASASDALIRLDGVTKTFGTTAALKGASLEVSRGEIVVLLGLSGSGKSTLLRHLGGAHIESDLQTDPRTAADAIVRHLAGLGVDFRFRTAVTAAAEGHVDTTRGPITCGSVVVAVNHDIDQLLPDVAERHGVVRCALDMMRAAVSFRHPLAAPLLTGWSLVRYGRFADGPEAGALRERLHADRPDLAAIDLNQMYTQLPDGTLIIGDSHSTATAPAPFQPEAAFTAFLAEAEALFDAPAPRVIERWQGVYAKGPQEFLIDRGDDGVLVLAATTGIGMTTGLGLAEENLAAAFGWAAAMEGTS
;
A
#
# COMPACT_ATOMS: atom_id res chain seq x y z
N MET A 1 24.71 -1.14 -43.58
CA MET A 1 24.12 -1.73 -42.37
C MET A 1 23.14 -0.72 -41.80
N THR A 2 21.85 -1.03 -41.87
CA THR A 2 20.73 -0.21 -41.39
C THR A 2 20.61 -0.36 -39.87
N ALA A 3 20.68 0.74 -39.13
CA ALA A 3 20.44 0.75 -37.69
C ALA A 3 18.98 0.37 -37.40
N SER A 4 18.78 -0.58 -36.48
CA SER A 4 17.48 -1.05 -36.00
C SER A 4 16.81 -0.06 -35.03
N ALA A 5 15.51 -0.24 -34.80
CA ALA A 5 14.66 0.60 -33.97
C ALA A 5 15.11 0.77 -32.50
N SER A 6 14.91 2.02 -32.03
CA SER A 6 14.80 2.57 -30.66
C SER A 6 15.93 2.37 -29.64
N ASP A 7 16.79 3.38 -29.53
CA ASP A 7 17.66 3.63 -28.37
C ASP A 7 17.17 4.86 -27.57
N ALA A 8 15.84 5.08 -27.57
CA ALA A 8 15.19 6.15 -26.81
C ALA A 8 14.98 5.69 -25.36
N LEU A 9 15.63 6.36 -24.40
CA LEU A 9 15.47 6.16 -22.96
C LEU A 9 14.13 6.71 -22.47
N ILE A 10 13.66 7.81 -23.06
CA ILE A 10 12.40 8.46 -22.75
C ILE A 10 11.61 8.62 -24.04
N ARG A 11 10.33 8.21 -24.04
CA ARG A 11 9.41 8.46 -25.15
C ARG A 11 8.07 8.97 -24.64
N LEU A 12 7.70 10.17 -25.08
CA LEU A 12 6.37 10.75 -25.02
C LEU A 12 5.76 10.68 -26.41
N ASP A 13 4.52 10.24 -26.49
CA ASP A 13 3.80 10.11 -27.75
C ASP A 13 2.40 10.70 -27.60
N GLY A 14 2.17 11.87 -28.20
CA GLY A 14 0.86 12.52 -28.24
C GLY A 14 0.31 12.95 -26.88
N VAL A 15 1.16 13.29 -25.91
CA VAL A 15 0.73 13.59 -24.53
C VAL A 15 -0.13 14.85 -24.48
N THR A 16 -1.35 14.71 -23.94
CA THR A 16 -2.29 15.80 -23.72
C THR A 16 -2.55 15.99 -22.23
N LYS A 17 -2.74 17.24 -21.80
CA LYS A 17 -3.09 17.56 -20.40
C LYS A 17 -3.87 18.85 -20.33
N THR A 18 -5.00 18.82 -19.62
CA THR A 18 -5.87 19.98 -19.37
C THR A 18 -6.06 20.17 -17.86
N PHE A 19 -6.03 21.43 -17.40
CA PHE A 19 -6.39 21.84 -16.05
C PHE A 19 -7.60 22.78 -16.12
N GLY A 20 -8.75 22.33 -15.62
CA GLY A 20 -10.02 23.05 -15.80
C GLY A 20 -10.32 23.26 -17.28
N THR A 21 -10.35 24.52 -17.73
CA THR A 21 -10.55 24.89 -19.14
C THR A 21 -9.24 25.09 -19.92
N THR A 22 -8.08 24.99 -19.27
CA THR A 22 -6.78 25.31 -19.87
C THR A 22 -6.06 24.05 -20.35
N ALA A 23 -5.91 23.88 -21.66
CA ALA A 23 -5.09 22.81 -22.25
C ALA A 23 -3.59 23.15 -22.12
N ALA A 24 -2.93 22.55 -21.12
CA ALA A 24 -1.52 22.74 -20.80
C ALA A 24 -0.58 21.94 -21.72
N LEU A 25 -1.00 20.77 -22.24
CA LEU A 25 -0.29 20.01 -23.28
C LEU A 25 -1.28 19.61 -24.38
N LYS A 26 -0.88 19.75 -25.65
CA LYS A 26 -1.74 19.56 -26.83
C LYS A 26 -1.13 18.54 -27.80
N GLY A 27 -0.92 17.31 -27.33
CA GLY A 27 -0.35 16.24 -28.16
C GLY A 27 1.17 16.32 -28.25
N ALA A 28 1.84 16.55 -27.12
CA ALA A 28 3.29 16.68 -27.06
C ALA A 28 3.96 15.30 -27.21
N SER A 29 4.84 15.16 -28.20
CA SER A 29 5.72 14.00 -28.37
C SER A 29 7.18 14.42 -28.15
N LEU A 30 7.97 13.54 -27.55
CA LEU A 30 9.39 13.75 -27.25
C LEU A 30 10.08 12.40 -27.16
N GLU A 31 11.18 12.22 -27.88
CA GLU A 31 12.10 11.09 -27.69
C GLU A 31 13.41 11.63 -27.14
N VAL A 32 13.98 10.97 -26.13
CA VAL A 32 15.30 11.29 -25.57
C VAL A 32 16.11 10.00 -25.51
N SER A 33 17.25 9.98 -26.19
CA SER A 33 18.17 8.85 -26.20
C SER A 33 19.07 8.81 -24.95
N ARG A 34 19.68 7.65 -24.69
CA ARG A 34 20.62 7.50 -23.57
C ARG A 34 21.81 8.46 -23.75
N GLY A 35 22.08 9.26 -22.72
CA GLY A 35 23.17 10.26 -22.73
C GLY A 35 22.82 11.58 -23.43
N GLU A 36 21.59 11.73 -23.94
CA GLU A 36 21.13 12.96 -24.57
C GLU A 36 20.68 14.00 -23.52
N ILE A 37 21.08 15.25 -23.72
CA ILE A 37 20.64 16.39 -22.89
C ILE A 37 19.63 17.20 -23.68
N VAL A 38 18.37 17.21 -23.23
CA VAL A 38 17.30 17.98 -23.85
C VAL A 38 16.92 19.17 -22.99
N VAL A 39 16.91 20.37 -23.59
CA VAL A 39 16.50 21.61 -22.93
C VAL A 39 15.12 22.02 -23.46
N LEU A 40 14.12 22.08 -22.57
CA LEU A 40 12.79 22.58 -22.90
C LEU A 40 12.74 24.10 -22.72
N LEU A 41 12.55 24.82 -23.82
CA LEU A 41 12.43 26.29 -23.85
C LEU A 41 11.01 26.73 -24.19
N GLY A 42 10.58 27.87 -23.66
CA GLY A 42 9.26 28.42 -23.89
C GLY A 42 8.80 29.40 -22.82
N LEU A 43 7.79 30.22 -23.14
CA LEU A 43 7.22 31.23 -22.23
C LEU A 43 6.66 30.61 -20.95
N SER A 44 6.53 31.40 -19.88
CA SER A 44 5.80 30.96 -18.68
C SER A 44 4.39 30.52 -19.07
N GLY A 45 3.92 29.38 -18.54
CA GLY A 45 2.63 28.78 -18.91
C GLY A 45 2.62 27.93 -20.19
N SER A 46 3.73 27.80 -20.92
CA SER A 46 3.80 27.01 -22.18
C SER A 46 3.74 25.48 -22.00
N GLY A 47 3.43 24.99 -20.80
CA GLY A 47 3.35 23.54 -20.54
C GLY A 47 4.67 22.85 -20.22
N LYS A 48 5.82 23.52 -20.16
CA LYS A 48 7.14 22.88 -19.88
C LYS A 48 7.16 22.07 -18.59
N SER A 49 6.84 22.69 -17.45
CA SER A 49 6.79 22.00 -16.17
C SER A 49 5.72 20.91 -16.16
N THR A 50 4.63 21.10 -16.91
CA THR A 50 3.61 20.06 -17.11
C THR A 50 4.19 18.86 -17.84
N LEU A 51 4.88 19.08 -18.97
CA LEU A 51 5.54 18.02 -19.75
C LEU A 51 6.57 17.27 -18.91
N LEU A 52 7.42 18.00 -18.19
CA LEU A 52 8.43 17.42 -17.29
C LEU A 52 7.82 16.61 -16.15
N ARG A 53 6.68 17.02 -15.58
CA ARG A 53 5.99 16.21 -14.56
C ARG A 53 5.41 14.91 -15.13
N HIS A 54 5.00 14.90 -16.41
CA HIS A 54 4.53 13.68 -17.06
C HIS A 54 5.68 12.71 -17.40
N LEU A 55 6.93 13.16 -17.32
CA LEU A 55 8.10 12.38 -17.70
C LEU A 55 8.61 11.41 -16.62
N GLY A 56 8.01 11.33 -15.43
CA GLY A 56 8.55 10.38 -14.45
C GLY A 56 7.80 10.10 -13.16
N GLY A 57 6.61 10.65 -12.94
CA GLY A 57 5.82 10.30 -11.75
C GLY A 57 4.67 11.26 -11.45
N ALA A 58 3.72 10.80 -10.63
CA ALA A 58 2.71 11.65 -10.02
C ALA A 58 3.15 12.00 -8.60
N HIS A 59 3.27 13.29 -8.29
CA HIS A 59 3.51 13.77 -6.93
C HIS A 59 2.20 14.30 -6.35
N ILE A 60 1.77 13.73 -5.23
CA ILE A 60 0.56 14.14 -4.52
C ILE A 60 1.01 14.87 -3.25
N GLU A 61 0.89 16.19 -3.26
CA GLU A 61 1.39 17.05 -2.17
C GLU A 61 0.64 16.83 -0.83
N SER A 62 -0.57 16.28 -0.90
CA SER A 62 -1.40 15.98 0.26
C SER A 62 -1.17 14.59 0.85
N ASP A 63 -0.28 13.78 0.28
CA ASP A 63 0.01 12.45 0.81
C ASP A 63 0.68 12.54 2.18
N LEU A 64 0.23 11.68 3.09
CA LEU A 64 0.75 11.58 4.44
C LEU A 64 1.42 10.22 4.64
N GLN A 65 2.42 10.20 5.52
CA GLN A 65 3.11 8.99 5.92
C GLN A 65 2.91 8.78 7.42
N THR A 66 2.80 7.51 7.80
CA THR A 66 2.73 7.10 9.19
C THR A 66 3.72 5.98 9.43
N ASP A 67 4.44 6.02 10.55
CA ASP A 67 5.32 4.93 10.94
C ASP A 67 4.50 3.85 11.67
N PRO A 68 4.32 2.66 11.07
CA PRO A 68 3.51 1.60 11.67
C PRO A 68 4.05 1.14 13.03
N ARG A 69 5.34 1.33 13.33
CA ARG A 69 5.94 0.96 14.61
C ARG A 69 5.45 1.83 15.77
N THR A 70 4.97 3.03 15.47
CA THR A 70 4.51 3.99 16.49
C THR A 70 3.02 4.28 16.42
N ALA A 71 2.41 4.07 15.24
CA ALA A 71 1.01 4.38 14.99
C ALA A 71 0.05 3.63 15.92
N ALA A 72 0.19 2.31 16.08
CA ALA A 72 -0.69 1.51 16.92
C ALA A 72 -0.65 1.95 18.39
N ASP A 73 0.55 2.13 18.94
CA ASP A 73 0.72 2.60 20.32
C ASP A 73 0.19 4.01 20.54
N ALA A 74 0.31 4.90 19.53
CA ALA A 74 -0.24 6.24 19.58
C ALA A 74 -1.78 6.21 19.59
N ILE A 75 -2.40 5.37 18.76
CA ILE A 75 -3.85 5.17 18.72
C ILE A 75 -4.35 4.62 20.06
N VAL A 76 -3.72 3.57 20.59
CA VAL A 76 -4.05 3.00 21.91
C VAL A 76 -4.01 4.08 22.99
N ARG A 77 -2.91 4.85 23.06
CA ARG A 77 -2.75 5.90 24.07
C ARG A 77 -3.82 6.97 23.97
N HIS A 78 -4.15 7.39 22.75
CA HIS A 78 -5.19 8.37 22.49
C HIS A 78 -6.57 7.86 22.95
N LEU A 79 -6.96 6.66 22.51
CA LEU A 79 -8.24 6.04 22.85
C LEU A 79 -8.36 5.73 24.35
N ALA A 80 -7.27 5.30 25.00
CA ALA A 80 -7.24 5.12 26.45
C ALA A 80 -7.47 6.45 27.19
N GLY A 81 -6.92 7.56 26.68
CA GLY A 81 -7.19 8.91 27.17
C GLY A 81 -8.65 9.34 27.03
N LEU A 82 -9.38 8.75 26.09
CA LEU A 82 -10.84 8.92 25.90
C LEU A 82 -11.68 7.92 26.72
N GLY A 83 -11.06 7.06 27.52
CA GLY A 83 -11.75 6.10 28.38
C GLY A 83 -11.95 4.70 27.78
N VAL A 84 -11.31 4.38 26.66
CA VAL A 84 -11.34 3.01 26.12
C VAL A 84 -10.49 2.07 26.98
N ASP A 85 -11.08 0.95 27.42
CA ASP A 85 -10.40 -0.10 28.18
C ASP A 85 -9.66 -1.06 27.22
N PHE A 86 -8.33 -1.10 27.30
CA PHE A 86 -7.50 -2.02 26.51
C PHE A 86 -7.04 -3.21 27.35
N ARG A 87 -7.51 -4.41 26.98
CA ARG A 87 -7.17 -5.67 27.69
C ARG A 87 -6.13 -6.49 26.93
N PHE A 88 -4.85 -6.14 27.10
CA PHE A 88 -3.75 -6.91 26.52
C PHE A 88 -3.63 -8.32 27.13
N ARG A 89 -3.04 -9.26 26.36
CA ARG A 89 -2.90 -10.69 26.76
C ARG A 89 -4.23 -11.34 27.13
N THR A 90 -5.28 -10.96 26.41
CA THR A 90 -6.66 -11.46 26.55
C THR A 90 -7.15 -11.85 25.16
N ALA A 91 -6.90 -13.09 24.76
CA ALA A 91 -7.40 -13.60 23.48
C ALA A 91 -8.91 -13.83 23.58
N VAL A 92 -9.64 -13.37 22.58
CA VAL A 92 -11.05 -13.71 22.34
C VAL A 92 -11.10 -15.10 21.72
N THR A 93 -11.95 -15.97 22.26
CA THR A 93 -12.11 -17.36 21.79
C THR A 93 -13.46 -17.60 21.11
N ALA A 94 -14.46 -16.78 21.41
CA ALA A 94 -15.75 -16.75 20.73
C ALA A 94 -16.38 -15.36 20.87
N ALA A 95 -17.19 -14.97 19.90
CA ALA A 95 -17.88 -13.68 19.86
C ALA A 95 -19.32 -13.89 19.36
N ALA A 96 -20.29 -13.31 20.07
CA ALA A 96 -21.71 -13.29 19.72
C ALA A 96 -22.35 -11.97 20.16
N GLU A 97 -23.58 -11.69 19.74
CA GLU A 97 -24.31 -10.52 20.22
C GLU A 97 -24.35 -10.47 21.76
N GLY A 98 -23.97 -9.33 22.31
CA GLY A 98 -24.01 -9.06 23.74
C GLY A 98 -22.96 -9.80 24.60
N HIS A 99 -22.14 -10.67 24.01
CA HIS A 99 -21.24 -11.53 24.78
C HIS A 99 -19.95 -11.92 24.03
N VAL A 100 -18.82 -11.84 24.73
CA VAL A 100 -17.51 -12.26 24.22
C VAL A 100 -16.82 -13.17 25.22
N ASP A 101 -16.42 -14.37 24.79
CA ASP A 101 -15.61 -15.28 25.59
C ASP A 101 -14.13 -14.98 25.40
N THR A 102 -13.40 -14.91 26.51
CA THR A 102 -11.97 -14.66 26.49
C THR A 102 -11.21 -15.63 27.39
N THR A 103 -9.91 -15.71 27.14
CA THR A 103 -8.93 -16.41 28.00
C THR A 103 -8.83 -15.86 29.44
N ARG A 104 -9.47 -14.72 29.75
CA ARG A 104 -9.52 -14.11 31.08
C ARG A 104 -10.94 -14.08 31.67
N GLY A 105 -11.87 -14.82 31.06
CA GLY A 105 -13.27 -14.88 31.45
C GLY A 105 -14.19 -14.14 30.47
N PRO A 106 -15.50 -14.37 30.57
CA PRO A 106 -16.48 -13.75 29.68
C PRO A 106 -16.64 -12.25 29.92
N ILE A 107 -17.06 -11.54 28.87
CA ILE A 107 -17.39 -10.11 28.90
C ILE A 107 -18.80 -9.95 28.33
N THR A 108 -19.70 -9.40 29.13
CA THR A 108 -21.01 -8.94 28.66
C THR A 108 -20.88 -7.52 28.11
N CYS A 109 -21.44 -7.29 26.93
CA CYS A 109 -21.38 -6.01 26.23
C CYS A 109 -22.70 -5.73 25.51
N GLY A 110 -22.85 -4.55 24.91
CA GLY A 110 -24.00 -4.24 24.06
C GLY A 110 -23.76 -4.68 22.62
N SER A 111 -22.70 -4.15 22.01
CA SER A 111 -22.34 -4.38 20.61
C SER A 111 -20.96 -5.03 20.51
N VAL A 112 -20.77 -5.88 19.51
CA VAL A 112 -19.49 -6.56 19.25
C VAL A 112 -19.01 -6.26 17.84
N VAL A 113 -17.74 -5.87 17.74
CA VAL A 113 -17.04 -5.63 16.47
C VAL A 113 -15.80 -6.50 16.45
N VAL A 114 -15.68 -7.34 15.42
CA VAL A 114 -14.54 -8.22 15.18
C VAL A 114 -13.65 -7.61 14.11
N ALA A 115 -12.46 -7.14 14.51
CA ALA A 115 -11.48 -6.49 13.64
C ALA A 115 -10.10 -7.17 13.75
N VAL A 116 -10.08 -8.49 13.61
CA VAL A 116 -8.88 -9.34 13.82
C VAL A 116 -8.04 -9.54 12.55
N ASN A 117 -8.34 -8.80 11.47
CA ASN A 117 -7.62 -8.88 10.19
C ASN A 117 -7.53 -10.34 9.70
N HIS A 118 -6.32 -10.88 9.54
CA HIS A 118 -6.08 -12.20 8.98
C HIS A 118 -6.40 -13.34 9.95
N ASP A 119 -6.55 -13.07 11.25
CA ASP A 119 -6.92 -14.08 12.25
C ASP A 119 -8.43 -14.35 12.27
N ILE A 120 -9.16 -13.81 11.29
CA ILE A 120 -10.59 -14.10 11.12
C ILE A 120 -10.84 -15.58 10.85
N ASP A 121 -9.91 -16.27 10.18
CA ASP A 121 -9.96 -17.72 9.96
C ASP A 121 -9.79 -18.53 11.25
N GLN A 122 -9.23 -17.95 12.32
CA GLN A 122 -9.11 -18.58 13.62
C GLN A 122 -10.32 -18.31 14.51
N LEU A 123 -10.86 -17.08 14.47
CA LEU A 123 -11.96 -16.68 15.35
C LEU A 123 -13.34 -17.02 14.76
N LEU A 124 -13.55 -16.78 13.46
CA LEU A 124 -14.80 -16.99 12.74
C LEU A 124 -14.51 -17.68 11.38
N PRO A 125 -14.09 -18.96 11.39
CA PRO A 125 -13.69 -19.68 10.17
C PRO A 125 -14.78 -19.67 9.08
N ASP A 126 -16.05 -19.83 9.45
CA ASP A 126 -17.17 -19.82 8.50
C ASP A 126 -17.34 -18.47 7.78
N VAL A 127 -16.98 -17.36 8.43
CA VAL A 127 -16.96 -16.03 7.81
C VAL A 127 -15.79 -15.94 6.83
N ALA A 128 -14.61 -16.40 7.24
CA ALA A 128 -13.44 -16.42 6.37
C ALA A 128 -13.68 -17.25 5.10
N GLU A 129 -14.25 -18.46 5.24
CA GLU A 129 -14.57 -19.34 4.11
C GLU A 129 -15.62 -18.73 3.17
N ARG A 130 -16.71 -18.20 3.73
CA ARG A 130 -17.80 -17.58 2.97
C ARG A 130 -17.33 -16.39 2.14
N HIS A 131 -16.42 -15.58 2.67
CA HIS A 131 -15.86 -14.41 1.99
C HIS A 131 -14.56 -14.70 1.24
N GLY A 132 -14.09 -15.96 1.24
CA GLY A 132 -12.86 -16.36 0.55
C GLY A 132 -11.61 -15.66 1.09
N VAL A 133 -11.57 -15.37 2.39
CA VAL A 133 -10.44 -14.73 3.04
C VAL A 133 -9.37 -15.76 3.36
N VAL A 134 -8.15 -15.46 2.93
CA VAL A 134 -6.92 -16.22 3.17
C VAL A 134 -5.86 -15.28 3.71
N ARG A 135 -4.65 -15.78 4.00
CA ARG A 135 -3.53 -14.97 4.47
C ARG A 135 -2.62 -14.61 3.30
N CYS A 136 -2.18 -13.36 3.25
CA CYS A 136 -1.10 -12.95 2.37
C CYS A 136 0.09 -12.54 3.23
N ALA A 137 1.20 -13.27 3.06
CA ALA A 137 2.48 -12.92 3.64
C ALA A 137 3.32 -12.13 2.64
N LEU A 138 4.08 -11.18 3.19
CA LEU A 138 4.94 -10.29 2.43
C LEU A 138 6.28 -10.13 3.12
N ASP A 139 7.33 -10.00 2.33
CA ASP A 139 8.68 -9.76 2.82
C ASP A 139 9.02 -8.29 2.70
N MET A 140 9.49 -7.69 3.79
CA MET A 140 9.96 -6.32 3.86
C MET A 140 11.35 -6.25 4.48
N MET A 141 12.09 -5.20 4.14
CA MET A 141 13.34 -4.89 4.80
C MET A 141 13.52 -3.40 5.05
N ARG A 142 14.47 -3.10 5.94
CA ARG A 142 14.95 -1.77 6.21
C ARG A 142 16.45 -1.74 5.98
N ALA A 143 16.93 -0.74 5.26
CA ALA A 143 18.33 -0.64 4.89
C ALA A 143 18.87 0.77 5.12
N ALA A 144 20.17 0.84 5.43
CA ALA A 144 20.92 2.08 5.38
C ALA A 144 21.24 2.41 3.93
N VAL A 145 20.93 3.64 3.52
CA VAL A 145 21.17 4.15 2.17
C VAL A 145 21.96 5.44 2.24
N SER A 146 22.61 5.79 1.13
CA SER A 146 23.30 7.06 0.95
C SER A 146 22.73 7.76 -0.28
N PHE A 147 21.71 8.59 -0.06
CA PHE A 147 21.16 9.41 -1.12
C PHE A 147 21.85 10.76 -1.18
N ARG A 148 22.06 11.26 -2.41
CA ARG A 148 22.51 12.65 -2.62
C ARG A 148 21.50 13.65 -2.07
N HIS A 149 20.21 13.34 -2.21
CA HIS A 149 19.09 14.09 -1.66
C HIS A 149 18.10 13.11 -1.03
N PRO A 150 17.63 13.34 0.21
CA PRO A 150 16.60 12.51 0.82
C PRO A 150 15.32 12.46 -0.03
N LEU A 151 14.60 11.35 0.04
CA LEU A 151 13.25 11.24 -0.49
C LEU A 151 12.31 12.09 0.38
N ALA A 152 11.65 13.05 -0.26
CA ALA A 152 10.67 13.91 0.41
C ALA A 152 9.29 13.24 0.57
N ALA A 153 9.04 12.16 -0.18
CA ALA A 153 7.80 11.40 -0.19
C ALA A 153 8.09 9.92 -0.51
N PRO A 154 7.18 8.98 -0.24
CA PRO A 154 7.34 7.60 -0.65
C PRO A 154 7.40 7.51 -2.17
N LEU A 155 8.29 6.66 -2.67
CA LEU A 155 8.40 6.38 -4.09
C LEU A 155 7.72 5.04 -4.39
N LEU A 156 6.64 5.10 -5.14
CA LEU A 156 5.93 3.92 -5.66
C LEU A 156 6.39 3.67 -7.10
N THR A 157 6.66 2.41 -7.44
CA THR A 157 7.13 2.04 -8.79
C THR A 157 5.98 1.59 -9.70
N GLY A 158 6.30 1.27 -10.96
CA GLY A 158 5.32 0.66 -11.87
C GLY A 158 4.66 -0.60 -11.32
N TRP A 159 5.37 -1.37 -10.49
CA TRP A 159 4.84 -2.55 -9.81
C TRP A 159 3.71 -2.18 -8.83
N SER A 160 3.84 -1.07 -8.11
CA SER A 160 2.78 -0.55 -7.25
C SER A 160 1.59 -0.04 -8.06
N LEU A 161 1.83 0.62 -9.20
CA LEU A 161 0.75 1.14 -10.06
C LEU A 161 -0.14 0.05 -10.65
N VAL A 162 0.38 -1.15 -10.88
CA VAL A 162 -0.41 -2.27 -11.41
C VAL A 162 -1.11 -3.10 -10.32
N ARG A 163 -0.91 -2.75 -9.04
CA ARG A 163 -1.46 -3.46 -7.87
C ARG A 163 -2.71 -2.80 -7.29
N TYR A 164 -2.73 -1.49 -7.12
CA TYR A 164 -3.83 -0.80 -6.44
C TYR A 164 -4.96 -0.46 -7.42
N GLY A 165 -6.20 -0.85 -7.10
CA GLY A 165 -7.37 -0.78 -8.01
C GLY A 165 -7.55 0.57 -8.70
N ARG A 166 -7.37 1.67 -7.94
CA ARG A 166 -7.49 3.04 -8.47
C ARG A 166 -6.59 3.33 -9.67
N PHE A 167 -5.46 2.65 -9.78
CA PHE A 167 -4.54 2.72 -10.91
C PHE A 167 -4.65 1.50 -11.82
N ALA A 168 -4.86 0.31 -11.25
CA ALA A 168 -4.81 -0.98 -11.91
C ALA A 168 -5.99 -1.27 -12.85
N ASP A 169 -7.12 -0.57 -12.68
CA ASP A 169 -8.36 -0.80 -13.44
C ASP A 169 -8.38 -0.07 -14.81
N GLY A 170 -7.38 0.75 -15.11
CA GLY A 170 -7.26 1.45 -16.38
C GLY A 170 -6.68 0.58 -17.51
N PRO A 171 -7.06 0.81 -18.78
CA PRO A 171 -6.51 0.06 -19.92
C PRO A 171 -4.99 0.18 -20.04
N GLU A 172 -4.42 1.33 -19.63
CA GLU A 172 -2.98 1.57 -19.62
C GLU A 172 -2.24 0.70 -18.58
N ALA A 173 -2.90 0.35 -17.47
CA ALA A 173 -2.33 -0.53 -16.45
C ALA A 173 -2.20 -1.98 -16.95
N GLY A 174 -3.08 -2.41 -17.85
CA GLY A 174 -2.96 -3.71 -18.55
C GLY A 174 -1.67 -3.79 -19.35
N ALA A 175 -1.43 -2.81 -20.24
CA ALA A 175 -0.21 -2.75 -21.05
C ALA A 175 1.06 -2.62 -20.19
N LEU A 176 1.00 -1.85 -19.10
CA LEU A 176 2.11 -1.74 -18.16
C LEU A 176 2.41 -3.09 -17.49
N ARG A 177 1.38 -3.80 -17.02
CA ARG A 177 1.52 -5.11 -16.38
C ARG A 177 2.10 -6.14 -17.33
N GLU A 178 1.59 -6.22 -18.56
CA GLU A 178 2.12 -7.13 -19.59
C GLU A 178 3.60 -6.89 -19.86
N ARG A 179 4.00 -5.62 -20.03
CA ARG A 179 5.41 -5.26 -20.21
C ARG A 179 6.26 -5.63 -18.99
N LEU A 180 5.84 -5.27 -17.77
CA LEU A 180 6.59 -5.57 -16.55
C LEU A 180 6.80 -7.08 -16.36
N HIS A 181 5.77 -7.89 -16.61
CA HIS A 181 5.85 -9.35 -16.55
C HIS A 181 6.75 -9.95 -17.64
N ALA A 182 6.76 -9.36 -18.84
CA ALA A 182 7.63 -9.81 -19.93
C ALA A 182 9.10 -9.44 -19.70
N ASP A 183 9.36 -8.22 -19.23
CA ASP A 183 10.72 -7.70 -19.03
C ASP A 183 11.37 -8.30 -17.77
N ARG A 184 10.58 -8.54 -16.73
CA ARG A 184 11.04 -8.96 -15.39
C ARG A 184 10.19 -10.09 -14.80
N PRO A 185 10.21 -11.28 -15.43
CA PRO A 185 9.46 -12.44 -14.94
C PRO A 185 9.92 -12.90 -13.55
N ASP A 186 11.17 -12.62 -13.17
CA ASP A 186 11.72 -12.85 -11.84
C ASP A 186 10.98 -12.07 -10.75
N LEU A 187 10.67 -10.80 -11.01
CA LEU A 187 9.95 -9.92 -10.08
C LEU A 187 8.46 -10.22 -10.06
N ALA A 188 7.88 -10.56 -11.22
CA ALA A 188 6.49 -10.99 -11.31
C ALA A 188 6.25 -12.28 -10.51
N ALA A 189 7.21 -13.21 -10.50
CA ALA A 189 7.07 -14.48 -9.79
C ALA A 189 6.97 -14.34 -8.27
N ILE A 190 7.50 -13.25 -7.69
CA ILE A 190 7.40 -12.94 -6.27
C ILE A 190 6.26 -11.95 -5.94
N ASP A 191 5.41 -11.65 -6.93
CA ASP A 191 4.32 -10.68 -6.82
C ASP A 191 4.77 -9.35 -6.19
N LEU A 192 5.82 -8.79 -6.79
CA LEU A 192 6.51 -7.61 -6.30
C LEU A 192 5.60 -6.37 -6.29
N ASN A 193 5.75 -5.57 -5.25
CA ASN A 193 5.20 -4.23 -5.10
C ASN A 193 6.29 -3.30 -4.57
N GLN A 194 7.29 -3.05 -5.41
CA GLN A 194 8.48 -2.31 -5.00
C GLN A 194 8.14 -0.84 -4.69
N MET A 195 8.32 -0.46 -3.44
CA MET A 195 8.18 0.90 -2.92
C MET A 195 9.35 1.26 -2.00
N TYR A 196 9.58 2.56 -1.85
CA TYR A 196 10.66 3.10 -1.04
C TYR A 196 10.13 4.20 -0.14
N THR A 197 10.26 4.02 1.17
CA THR A 197 9.79 4.99 2.16
C THR A 197 10.96 5.35 3.07
N GLN A 198 11.44 6.59 2.99
CA GLN A 198 12.54 7.03 3.83
C GLN A 198 12.02 7.49 5.19
N LEU A 199 12.59 6.93 6.26
CA LEU A 199 12.26 7.27 7.63
C LEU A 199 13.01 8.54 8.08
N PRO A 200 12.56 9.21 9.17
CA PRO A 200 13.23 10.39 9.70
C PRO A 200 14.70 10.18 10.10
N ASP A 201 15.10 8.95 10.43
CA ASP A 201 16.49 8.58 10.73
C ASP A 201 17.38 8.40 9.48
N GLY A 202 16.81 8.61 8.29
CA GLY A 202 17.48 8.49 7.00
C GLY A 202 17.50 7.06 6.44
N THR A 203 17.05 6.05 7.19
CA THR A 203 16.97 4.67 6.70
C THR A 203 15.78 4.49 5.74
N LEU A 204 15.87 3.48 4.88
CA LEU A 204 14.88 3.21 3.84
C LEU A 204 14.14 1.92 4.13
N ILE A 205 12.80 1.98 4.18
CA ILE A 205 11.96 0.81 4.06
C ILE A 205 11.86 0.43 2.59
N ILE A 206 12.09 -0.85 2.30
CA ILE A 206 12.13 -1.43 0.96
C ILE A 206 11.27 -2.69 0.99
N GLY A 207 10.38 -2.82 0.02
CA GLY A 207 9.51 -3.97 -0.13
C GLY A 207 8.39 -3.65 -1.11
N ASP A 208 7.44 -4.54 -1.34
CA ASP A 208 7.31 -5.87 -0.74
C ASP A 208 7.00 -6.98 -1.76
N SER A 209 7.31 -8.23 -1.39
CA SER A 209 6.88 -9.44 -2.12
C SER A 209 5.52 -9.87 -1.61
N HIS A 210 4.83 -10.74 -2.33
CA HIS A 210 3.57 -11.30 -1.83
C HIS A 210 3.44 -12.79 -2.13
N SER A 211 2.91 -13.51 -1.15
CA SER A 211 2.52 -14.91 -1.28
C SER A 211 1.23 -15.14 -0.54
N THR A 212 0.28 -15.83 -1.17
CA THR A 212 -1.02 -16.13 -0.58
C THR A 212 -1.10 -17.61 -0.20
N ALA A 213 -1.49 -17.88 1.04
CA ALA A 213 -1.65 -19.24 1.56
C ALA A 213 -2.62 -19.25 2.73
N THR A 214 -3.25 -20.39 3.01
CA THR A 214 -4.02 -20.58 4.25
C THR A 214 -3.10 -20.51 5.48
N ALA A 215 -1.89 -21.06 5.37
CA ALA A 215 -0.86 -20.99 6.41
C ALA A 215 0.46 -20.54 5.77
N PRO A 216 0.81 -19.25 5.87
CA PRO A 216 2.05 -18.74 5.32
C PRO A 216 3.29 -19.42 5.91
N ALA A 217 4.33 -19.57 5.08
CA ALA A 217 5.59 -20.12 5.53
C ALA A 217 6.27 -19.17 6.53
N PRO A 218 6.79 -19.67 7.67
CA PRO A 218 7.49 -18.84 8.65
C PRO A 218 8.91 -18.43 8.18
N PHE A 219 9.37 -18.97 7.05
CA PHE A 219 10.70 -18.72 6.50
C PHE A 219 10.61 -17.84 5.26
N GLN A 220 11.43 -16.79 5.22
CA GLN A 220 11.47 -15.83 4.13
C GLN A 220 12.58 -16.23 3.13
N PRO A 221 12.29 -16.35 1.82
CA PRO A 221 13.29 -16.69 0.84
C PRO A 221 14.22 -15.50 0.56
N GLU A 222 15.55 -15.74 0.55
CA GLU A 222 16.53 -14.68 0.28
C GLU A 222 16.42 -14.10 -1.14
N ALA A 223 15.78 -14.82 -2.06
CA ALA A 223 15.56 -14.38 -3.44
C ALA A 223 14.78 -13.06 -3.51
N ALA A 224 13.76 -12.87 -2.67
CA ALA A 224 12.98 -11.62 -2.64
C ALA A 224 13.86 -10.44 -2.20
N PHE A 225 14.63 -10.59 -1.12
CA PHE A 225 15.53 -9.54 -0.64
C PHE A 225 16.64 -9.22 -1.64
N THR A 226 17.17 -10.22 -2.33
CA THR A 226 18.16 -10.04 -3.39
C THR A 226 17.58 -9.19 -4.53
N ALA A 227 16.34 -9.49 -4.95
CA ALA A 227 15.63 -8.71 -5.97
C ALA A 227 15.41 -7.26 -5.53
N PHE A 228 14.91 -7.03 -4.31
CA PHE A 228 14.68 -5.69 -3.78
C PHE A 228 15.97 -4.83 -3.74
N LEU A 229 17.12 -5.42 -3.36
CA LEU A 229 18.40 -4.72 -3.34
C LEU A 229 18.88 -4.37 -4.75
N ALA A 230 18.73 -5.30 -5.70
CA ALA A 230 19.08 -5.08 -7.10
C ALA A 230 18.21 -3.98 -7.73
N GLU A 231 16.90 -3.97 -7.45
CA GLU A 231 16.00 -2.90 -7.91
C GLU A 231 16.38 -1.54 -7.30
N ALA A 232 16.75 -1.51 -6.03
CA ALA A 232 17.18 -0.28 -5.36
C ALA A 232 18.47 0.27 -5.97
N GLU A 233 19.48 -0.59 -6.17
CA GLU A 233 20.76 -0.22 -6.80
C GLU A 233 20.55 0.31 -8.22
N ALA A 234 19.74 -0.39 -9.03
CA ALA A 234 19.45 0.02 -10.39
C ALA A 234 18.64 1.32 -10.47
N LEU A 235 17.65 1.50 -9.59
CA LEU A 235 16.77 2.68 -9.61
C LEU A 235 17.48 3.95 -9.14
N PHE A 236 18.31 3.85 -8.09
CA PHE A 236 18.97 5.00 -7.49
C PHE A 236 20.37 5.27 -8.04
N ASP A 237 20.90 4.38 -8.90
CA ASP A 237 22.26 4.45 -9.43
C ASP A 237 23.29 4.69 -8.29
N ALA A 238 23.15 3.91 -7.23
CA ALA A 238 23.87 4.07 -5.98
C ALA A 238 24.31 2.71 -5.43
N PRO A 239 25.36 2.64 -4.59
CA PRO A 239 25.80 1.38 -3.99
C PRO A 239 24.65 0.65 -3.29
N ALA A 240 24.65 -0.69 -3.40
CA ALA A 240 23.65 -1.55 -2.78
C ALA A 240 23.37 -1.15 -1.31
N PRO A 241 22.10 -0.97 -0.92
CA PRO A 241 21.75 -0.64 0.46
C PRO A 241 22.28 -1.66 1.47
N ARG A 242 22.80 -1.19 2.60
CA ARG A 242 23.21 -2.09 3.69
C ARG A 242 22.01 -2.46 4.53
N VAL A 243 21.60 -3.72 4.47
CA VAL A 243 20.45 -4.24 5.23
C VAL A 243 20.66 -4.04 6.74
N ILE A 244 19.63 -3.55 7.41
CA ILE A 244 19.56 -3.38 8.87
C ILE A 244 18.64 -4.45 9.46
N GLU A 245 17.45 -4.60 8.90
CA GLU A 245 16.38 -5.48 9.39
C GLU A 245 15.61 -6.09 8.23
N ARG A 246 15.07 -7.28 8.46
CA ARG A 246 14.11 -7.98 7.60
C ARG A 246 12.96 -8.48 8.46
N TRP A 247 11.76 -8.47 7.93
CA TRP A 247 10.60 -9.00 8.62
C TRP A 247 9.54 -9.46 7.64
N GLN A 248 8.62 -10.28 8.14
CA GLN A 248 7.43 -10.73 7.41
C GLN A 248 6.21 -9.96 7.93
N GLY A 249 5.42 -9.42 7.02
CA GLY A 249 4.06 -8.97 7.31
C GLY A 249 3.05 -10.04 6.93
N VAL A 250 1.90 -10.07 7.61
CA VAL A 250 0.77 -10.92 7.21
C VAL A 250 -0.51 -10.11 7.30
N TYR A 251 -1.32 -10.12 6.24
CA TYR A 251 -2.61 -9.44 6.20
C TYR A 251 -3.68 -10.32 5.54
N ALA A 252 -4.95 -10.00 5.77
CA ALA A 252 -6.08 -10.74 5.21
C ALA A 252 -6.14 -10.48 3.70
N LYS A 253 -6.29 -11.51 2.88
CA LYS A 253 -6.44 -11.38 1.43
C LYS A 253 -7.75 -12.00 1.02
N GLY A 254 -8.58 -11.22 0.34
CA GLY A 254 -9.89 -11.65 -0.15
C GLY A 254 -10.15 -11.18 -1.57
N PRO A 255 -11.29 -11.59 -2.15
CA PRO A 255 -11.72 -11.18 -3.49
C PRO A 255 -12.15 -9.70 -3.55
N GLN A 256 -12.60 -9.14 -2.42
CA GLN A 256 -12.96 -7.73 -2.28
C GLN A 256 -11.85 -6.95 -1.56
N GLU A 257 -11.89 -5.62 -1.60
CA GLU A 257 -10.95 -4.75 -0.86
C GLU A 257 -11.20 -4.76 0.66
N PHE A 258 -12.46 -4.99 1.05
CA PHE A 258 -12.91 -5.00 2.43
C PHE A 258 -13.77 -6.24 2.71
N LEU A 259 -13.55 -6.85 3.86
CA LEU A 259 -14.48 -7.76 4.50
C LEU A 259 -15.41 -6.93 5.38
N ILE A 260 -16.70 -6.94 5.05
CA ILE A 260 -17.76 -6.36 5.86
C ILE A 260 -18.83 -7.44 5.99
N ASP A 261 -18.89 -8.09 7.16
CA ASP A 261 -19.90 -9.10 7.45
C ASP A 261 -20.80 -8.63 8.60
N ARG A 262 -22.10 -8.74 8.39
CA ARG A 262 -23.15 -8.40 9.35
C ARG A 262 -24.00 -9.64 9.60
N GLY A 263 -23.36 -10.73 10.00
CA GLY A 263 -24.00 -12.02 10.22
C GLY A 263 -25.21 -11.94 11.16
N ASP A 264 -25.99 -13.01 11.17
CA ASP A 264 -27.27 -13.06 11.89
C ASP A 264 -27.11 -12.97 13.43
N ASP A 265 -25.91 -13.24 13.94
CA ASP A 265 -25.57 -13.26 15.37
C ASP A 265 -25.22 -11.87 15.94
N GLY A 266 -25.58 -10.78 15.26
CA GLY A 266 -25.43 -9.39 15.74
C GLY A 266 -23.99 -8.88 15.88
N VAL A 267 -23.00 -9.65 15.42
CA VAL A 267 -21.57 -9.27 15.39
C VAL A 267 -21.25 -8.60 14.06
N LEU A 268 -20.59 -7.44 14.12
CA LEU A 268 -20.04 -6.77 12.93
C LEU A 268 -18.59 -7.21 12.72
N VAL A 269 -18.26 -7.77 11.56
CA VAL A 269 -16.87 -8.11 11.18
C VAL A 269 -16.35 -7.08 10.18
N LEU A 270 -15.18 -6.51 10.45
CA LEU A 270 -14.50 -5.56 9.57
C LEU A 270 -13.03 -5.94 9.39
N ALA A 271 -12.58 -6.01 8.13
CA ALA A 271 -11.16 -6.06 7.83
C ALA A 271 -10.87 -5.45 6.45
N ALA A 272 -9.72 -4.79 6.31
CA ALA A 272 -9.15 -4.56 4.98
C ALA A 272 -8.55 -5.88 4.49
N THR A 273 -8.98 -6.34 3.32
CA THR A 273 -8.55 -7.61 2.72
C THR A 273 -7.49 -7.41 1.62
N THR A 274 -6.76 -6.28 1.74
CA THR A 274 -5.64 -5.86 0.90
C THR A 274 -4.63 -5.08 1.75
N GLY A 275 -3.46 -4.75 1.18
CA GLY A 275 -2.40 -3.98 1.86
C GLY A 275 -2.69 -2.50 2.11
N ILE A 276 -3.95 -2.06 2.13
CA ILE A 276 -4.35 -0.64 2.26
C ILE A 276 -4.85 -0.24 3.65
N GLY A 277 -4.87 -1.16 4.61
CA GLY A 277 -5.56 -0.98 5.90
C GLY A 277 -5.06 0.20 6.75
N MET A 278 -3.78 0.56 6.67
CA MET A 278 -3.25 1.74 7.38
C MET A 278 -3.83 3.06 6.85
N THR A 279 -4.22 3.09 5.58
CA THR A 279 -4.78 4.28 4.91
C THR A 279 -6.30 4.34 5.10
N THR A 280 -6.99 3.21 4.96
CA THR A 280 -8.46 3.17 4.88
C THR A 280 -9.14 2.74 6.17
N GLY A 281 -8.41 2.21 7.15
CA GLY A 281 -8.99 1.59 8.35
C GLY A 281 -9.89 2.52 9.17
N LEU A 282 -9.50 3.79 9.32
CA LEU A 282 -10.31 4.78 10.04
C LEU A 282 -11.62 5.09 9.32
N GLY A 283 -11.56 5.30 7.99
CA GLY A 283 -12.76 5.53 7.17
C GLY A 283 -13.68 4.31 7.12
N LEU A 284 -13.11 3.10 7.00
CA LEU A 284 -13.85 1.84 7.04
C LEU A 284 -14.63 1.69 8.35
N ALA A 285 -13.98 2.01 9.47
CA ALA A 285 -14.59 1.98 10.79
C ALA A 285 -15.71 3.03 10.92
N GLU A 286 -15.44 4.28 10.56
CA GLU A 286 -16.42 5.37 10.63
C GLU A 286 -17.71 5.03 9.86
N GLU A 287 -17.57 4.62 8.59
CA GLU A 287 -18.70 4.34 7.71
C GLU A 287 -19.56 3.17 8.24
N ASN A 288 -18.93 2.11 8.73
CA ASN A 288 -19.64 0.89 9.11
C ASN A 288 -20.15 0.90 10.54
N LEU A 289 -19.45 1.53 11.49
CA LEU A 289 -19.93 1.64 12.87
C LEU A 289 -21.17 2.53 12.96
N ALA A 290 -21.16 3.67 12.25
CA ALA A 290 -22.33 4.55 12.17
C ALA A 290 -23.53 3.83 11.54
N ALA A 291 -23.31 3.11 10.43
CA ALA A 291 -24.35 2.36 9.75
C ALA A 291 -24.89 1.17 10.55
N ALA A 292 -24.05 0.50 11.36
CA ALA A 292 -24.44 -0.68 12.12
C ALA A 292 -25.14 -0.33 13.45
N PHE A 293 -24.66 0.69 14.16
CA PHE A 293 -25.10 0.98 15.53
C PHE A 293 -25.80 2.33 15.68
N GLY A 294 -25.95 3.10 14.60
CA GLY A 294 -26.56 4.43 14.64
C GLY A 294 -25.76 5.44 15.45
N TRP A 295 -24.46 5.18 15.66
CA TRP A 295 -23.57 6.09 16.37
C TRP A 295 -23.30 7.32 15.51
N ALA A 296 -23.40 8.51 16.11
CA ALA A 296 -22.93 9.72 15.47
C ALA A 296 -21.41 9.67 15.38
N ALA A 297 -20.85 10.10 14.25
CA ALA A 297 -19.42 10.37 14.15
C ALA A 297 -19.05 11.33 15.29
N ALA A 298 -17.94 11.04 15.97
CA ALA A 298 -17.39 11.97 16.95
C ALA A 298 -17.01 13.25 16.19
N MET A 299 -17.90 14.24 16.20
CA MET A 299 -17.57 15.57 15.71
C MET A 299 -16.37 16.04 16.52
N GLU A 300 -15.22 16.20 15.88
CA GLU A 300 -14.08 16.87 16.50
C GLU A 300 -14.56 18.21 17.04
N GLY A 301 -14.49 18.36 18.37
CA GLY A 301 -14.65 19.64 19.00
C GLY A 301 -13.56 20.57 18.49
N THR A 302 -13.96 21.60 17.78
CA THR A 302 -13.38 22.92 17.97
C THR A 302 -13.26 23.21 19.46
N SER A 303 -12.04 23.13 19.97
CA SER A 303 -11.56 23.90 21.13
C SER A 303 -10.05 24.00 21.08
#